data_AF-A0A971XZ41-F1
#
_entry.id   AF-A0A971XZ41-F1
#
_cell.length_a   1.000
_cell.length_b   1.000
_cell.length_c   1.000
_cell.angle_alpha   90.00
_cell.angle_beta   90.00
_cell.angle_gamma   90.00
#
_symmetry.space_group_name_H-M   'P 1'
#
loop_
_entity.id
_entity.type
_entity.pdbx_description
1 polymer ?
#
loop_
_entity_poly.entity_id
_entity_poly.type
_entity_poly.pdbx_seq_one_letter_code
_entity_poly.pdbx_strand_id
1 'polypeptide(L)'
;MKKTILVCVSLLVLALLAGCANTPPAEESAWKFTVGDKEFTIEGLREMESVTIELEKKGEVNSYTGVPLSVLLSEAGITDFESLTLEAGDGYTASITREEALHNNSILCYALDGEDLSSEKNAPLMFVSEIASTKSWVGNLKKVSLGE
;
A
#
# COMPACT_ATOMS: atom_id res chain seq x y z
N MET A 1 43.55 56.24 38.44
CA MET A 1 44.36 56.71 37.29
C MET A 1 44.55 55.52 36.37
N LYS A 2 44.38 55.51 35.05
CA LYS A 2 43.95 56.45 34.01
C LYS A 2 44.08 55.63 32.71
N LYS A 3 43.05 55.64 31.84
CA LYS A 3 43.07 55.21 30.42
C LYS A 3 43.04 53.68 30.19
N THR A 4 42.35 53.11 29.20
CA THR A 4 41.73 53.71 28.00
C THR A 4 40.68 52.75 27.45
N ILE A 5 39.59 53.37 27.02
CA ILE A 5 38.51 52.86 26.17
C ILE A 5 39.06 52.31 24.86
N LEU A 6 38.55 51.15 24.41
CA LEU A 6 38.49 50.82 22.99
C LEU A 6 37.12 50.16 22.71
N VAL A 7 36.26 50.93 22.05
CA VAL A 7 34.99 50.50 21.45
C VAL A 7 35.31 49.96 20.06
N CYS A 8 34.90 48.73 19.75
CA CYS A 8 34.72 48.25 18.37
C CYS A 8 33.53 47.28 18.33
N VAL A 9 32.38 47.88 18.05
CA VAL A 9 31.29 47.40 17.17
C VAL A 9 31.38 45.93 16.74
N SER A 10 30.42 45.11 17.18
CA SER A 10 29.75 44.19 16.26
C SER A 10 28.36 43.88 16.78
N LEU A 11 27.40 44.22 15.93
CA LEU A 11 25.98 43.98 16.04
C LEU A 11 25.73 42.48 15.93
N LEU A 12 25.23 41.82 16.98
CA LEU A 12 24.60 40.50 16.85
C LEU A 12 23.34 40.45 17.70
N VAL A 13 22.29 41.10 17.21
CA VAL A 13 20.92 40.74 17.55
C VAL A 13 20.63 39.47 16.76
N LEU A 14 20.55 38.33 17.45
CA LEU A 14 19.82 37.17 16.93
C LEU A 14 18.75 36.80 17.96
N ALA A 15 17.54 37.21 17.62
CA ALA A 15 16.32 36.90 18.33
C ALA A 15 15.82 35.50 17.95
N LEU A 16 15.19 34.83 18.94
CA LEU A 16 14.15 33.80 18.78
C LEU A 16 14.65 32.47 18.16
N LEU A 17 14.30 31.32 18.70
CA LEU A 17 12.98 30.73 18.50
C LEU A 17 12.65 29.73 19.61
N ALA A 18 11.40 29.84 20.07
CA ALA A 18 10.71 28.83 20.85
C ALA A 18 10.69 27.50 20.08
N GLY A 19 11.31 26.47 20.64
CA GLY A 19 11.16 25.08 20.19
C GLY A 19 9.83 24.53 20.67
N CYS A 20 8.74 24.86 19.98
CA CYS A 20 7.48 24.13 20.05
C CYS A 20 7.30 23.34 18.75
N ALA A 21 6.71 22.16 18.91
CA ALA A 21 6.22 21.24 17.89
C ALA A 21 7.27 20.30 17.26
N ASN A 22 7.49 19.16 17.95
CA ASN A 22 7.66 17.88 17.26
C ASN A 22 6.33 17.55 16.56
N THR A 23 6.13 18.09 15.37
CA THR A 23 5.18 17.54 14.40
C THR A 23 5.90 16.38 13.71
N PRO A 24 5.46 15.11 13.84
CA PRO A 24 5.96 14.05 12.98
C PRO A 24 5.77 14.49 11.52
N PRO A 25 6.77 14.29 10.64
CA PRO A 25 6.64 14.62 9.23
C PRO A 25 5.40 13.94 8.67
N ALA A 26 4.63 14.69 7.90
CA ALA A 26 3.46 14.22 7.19
C ALA A 26 3.77 12.91 6.44
N GLU A 27 2.87 11.94 6.58
CA GLU A 27 2.83 10.64 5.90
C GLU A 27 2.52 10.82 4.40
N GLU A 28 3.39 11.50 3.67
CA GLU A 28 3.17 11.91 2.27
C GLU A 28 3.57 10.87 1.21
N SER A 29 3.82 9.60 1.56
CA SER A 29 4.20 8.57 0.57
C SER A 29 3.51 7.22 0.70
N ALA A 30 2.51 7.09 1.58
CA ALA A 30 1.79 5.84 1.76
C ALA A 30 0.96 5.50 0.49
N TRP A 31 1.20 4.33 -0.10
CA TRP A 31 0.37 3.87 -1.22
C TRP A 31 -1.05 3.58 -0.73
N LYS A 32 -2.01 4.38 -1.18
CA LYS A 32 -3.43 4.22 -0.89
C LYS A 32 -4.15 3.44 -1.97
N PHE A 33 -5.10 2.61 -1.54
CA PHE A 33 -6.05 1.88 -2.36
C PHE A 33 -7.42 1.78 -1.67
N THR A 34 -8.44 1.37 -2.41
CA THR A 34 -9.81 1.25 -1.88
C THR A 34 -10.38 -0.14 -2.12
N VAL A 35 -11.20 -0.60 -1.17
CA VAL A 35 -12.06 -1.79 -1.32
C VAL A 35 -13.49 -1.34 -1.00
N GLY A 36 -14.34 -1.28 -2.02
CA GLY A 36 -15.59 -0.52 -1.97
C GLY A 36 -15.31 0.95 -1.64
N ASP A 37 -15.95 1.45 -0.59
CA ASP A 37 -15.78 2.82 -0.09
C ASP A 37 -14.71 2.94 1.01
N LYS A 38 -14.12 1.82 1.47
CA LYS A 38 -13.11 1.84 2.53
C LYS A 38 -11.71 2.04 1.95
N GLU A 39 -11.01 3.06 2.46
CA GLU A 39 -9.61 3.33 2.13
C GLU A 39 -8.66 2.49 3.01
N PHE A 40 -7.60 1.98 2.39
CA PHE A 40 -6.51 1.25 3.02
C PHE A 40 -5.16 1.83 2.56
N THR A 41 -4.12 1.62 3.36
CA THR A 41 -2.73 1.92 3.02
C THR A 41 -1.93 0.64 2.92
N ILE A 42 -0.83 0.65 2.16
CA ILE A 42 0.06 -0.51 2.10
C ILE A 42 0.74 -0.79 3.45
N GLU A 43 1.04 0.25 4.22
CA GLU A 43 1.58 0.14 5.58
C GLU A 43 0.58 -0.55 6.49
N GLY A 44 -0.69 -0.12 6.45
CA GLY A 44 -1.76 -0.78 7.22
C GLY A 44 -1.97 -2.23 6.78
N LEU A 45 -1.83 -2.53 5.48
CA LEU A 45 -1.93 -3.89 4.98
C LEU A 45 -0.83 -4.82 5.54
N ARG A 46 0.37 -4.29 5.77
CA ARG A 46 1.51 -5.04 6.35
C ARG A 46 1.35 -5.31 7.85
N GLU A 47 0.49 -4.55 8.53
CA GLU A 47 0.16 -4.76 9.94
C GLU A 47 -0.98 -5.78 10.13
N MET A 48 -1.71 -6.11 9.06
CA MET A 48 -2.75 -7.14 9.06
C MET A 48 -2.15 -8.55 9.03
N GLU A 49 -2.97 -9.54 9.38
CA GLU A 49 -2.59 -10.95 9.25
C GLU A 49 -2.41 -11.32 7.77
N SER A 50 -1.15 -11.57 7.38
CA SER A 50 -0.75 -11.97 6.03
C SER A 50 -0.56 -13.49 5.92
N VAL A 51 -0.74 -14.01 4.71
CA VAL A 51 -0.37 -15.38 4.32
C VAL A 51 0.69 -15.35 3.23
N THR A 52 1.48 -16.41 3.15
CA THR A 52 2.41 -16.68 2.05
C THR A 52 1.93 -17.89 1.28
N ILE A 53 1.74 -17.74 -0.04
CA ILE A 53 1.29 -18.81 -0.95
C ILE A 53 2.33 -19.03 -2.05
N GLU A 54 2.59 -20.29 -2.40
CA GLU A 54 3.47 -20.65 -3.50
C GLU A 54 2.65 -20.87 -4.76
N LEU A 55 2.96 -20.14 -5.84
CA LEU A 55 2.27 -20.27 -7.12
C LEU A 55 3.27 -20.34 -8.28
N GLU A 56 3.00 -21.22 -9.23
CA GLU A 56 3.77 -21.29 -10.47
C GLU A 56 3.28 -20.23 -11.46
N LYS A 57 4.22 -19.43 -11.99
CA LYS A 57 3.98 -18.46 -13.05
C LYS A 57 5.08 -18.59 -14.09
N LYS A 58 4.69 -18.94 -15.32
CA LYS A 58 5.62 -19.14 -16.46
C LYS A 58 6.74 -20.17 -16.18
N GLY A 59 6.43 -21.23 -15.43
CA GLY A 59 7.40 -22.28 -15.10
C GLY A 59 8.30 -21.97 -13.91
N GLU A 60 8.09 -20.83 -13.24
CA GLU A 60 8.80 -20.45 -12.01
C GLU A 60 7.82 -20.48 -10.83
N VAL A 61 8.16 -21.24 -9.80
CA VAL A 61 7.44 -21.21 -8.52
C VAL A 61 7.96 -20.02 -7.73
N ASN A 62 7.06 -19.10 -7.38
CA ASN A 62 7.38 -17.93 -6.57
C ASN A 62 6.47 -17.93 -5.34
N SER A 63 6.95 -17.32 -4.25
CA SER A 63 6.21 -17.14 -3.01
C SER A 63 5.61 -15.73 -2.94
N TYR A 64 4.30 -15.64 -2.82
CA TYR A 64 3.55 -14.38 -2.78
C TYR A 64 3.02 -14.16 -1.38
N THR A 65 3.36 -13.03 -0.77
CA THR A 65 2.95 -12.68 0.59
C THR A 65 2.01 -11.47 0.58
N GLY A 66 0.89 -11.62 1.25
CA GLY A 66 -0.17 -10.61 1.26
C GLY A 66 -1.33 -10.96 2.16
N VAL A 67 -2.35 -10.11 2.16
CA VAL A 67 -3.55 -10.28 2.99
C VAL A 67 -4.66 -10.91 2.14
N PRO A 68 -5.41 -11.91 2.65
CA PRO A 68 -6.54 -12.48 1.93
C PRO A 68 -7.56 -11.40 1.53
N LEU A 69 -8.01 -11.41 0.28
CA LEU A 69 -8.98 -10.44 -0.22
C LEU A 69 -10.30 -10.52 0.55
N SER A 70 -10.69 -11.73 0.97
CA SER A 70 -11.87 -11.97 1.80
C SER A 70 -11.85 -11.20 3.13
N VAL A 71 -10.68 -11.05 3.76
CA VAL A 71 -10.52 -10.26 5.00
C VAL A 71 -10.77 -8.79 4.73
N LEU A 72 -10.23 -8.26 3.64
CA LEU A 72 -10.41 -6.85 3.26
C LEU A 72 -11.85 -6.53 2.85
N LEU A 73 -12.52 -7.46 2.17
CA LEU A 73 -13.94 -7.34 1.84
C LEU A 73 -14.79 -7.31 3.12
N SER A 74 -14.49 -8.19 4.09
CA SER A 74 -15.16 -8.19 5.40
C SER A 74 -14.92 -6.88 6.15
N GLU A 75 -13.68 -6.38 6.16
CA GLU A 75 -13.33 -5.08 6.76
C GLU A 75 -14.05 -3.91 6.10
N ALA A 76 -14.33 -4.00 4.79
CA ALA A 76 -15.11 -3.02 4.03
C ALA A 76 -16.63 -3.22 4.17
N GLY A 77 -17.09 -4.25 4.89
CA GLY A 77 -18.52 -4.56 5.04
C GLY A 77 -19.16 -5.15 3.77
N ILE A 78 -18.37 -5.66 2.83
CA ILE A 78 -18.84 -6.24 1.57
C ILE A 78 -19.01 -7.74 1.75
N THR A 79 -20.26 -8.19 1.88
CA THR A 79 -20.59 -9.61 2.05
C THR A 79 -21.41 -10.18 0.91
N ASP A 80 -22.15 -9.34 0.19
CA ASP A 80 -23.06 -9.74 -0.90
C ASP A 80 -22.63 -9.09 -2.21
N PHE A 81 -22.26 -9.93 -3.18
CA PHE A 81 -21.72 -9.55 -4.49
C PHE A 81 -21.61 -10.78 -5.37
N GLU A 82 -21.76 -10.61 -6.69
CA GLU A 82 -21.59 -11.68 -7.68
C GLU A 82 -20.16 -11.69 -8.27
N SER A 83 -19.62 -10.50 -8.51
CA SER A 83 -18.29 -10.27 -9.08
C SER A 83 -17.67 -9.00 -8.50
N LEU A 84 -16.36 -8.87 -8.67
CA LEU A 84 -15.60 -7.66 -8.35
C LEU A 84 -14.84 -7.19 -9.59
N THR A 85 -14.63 -5.88 -9.65
CA THR A 85 -13.73 -5.23 -10.60
C THR A 85 -12.47 -4.80 -9.85
N LEU A 86 -11.32 -5.24 -10.35
CA LEU A 86 -9.98 -4.84 -9.91
C LEU A 86 -9.45 -3.79 -10.88
N GLU A 87 -8.96 -2.67 -10.37
CA GLU A 87 -8.45 -1.54 -11.18
C GLU A 87 -7.05 -1.12 -10.72
N ALA A 88 -6.13 -1.06 -11.69
CA ALA A 88 -4.76 -0.57 -11.52
C ALA A 88 -4.67 0.96 -11.66
N GLY A 89 -3.56 1.54 -11.18
CA GLY A 89 -3.30 2.97 -11.32
C GLY A 89 -3.11 3.47 -12.75
N ASP A 90 -2.85 2.58 -13.71
CA ASP A 90 -2.78 2.89 -15.14
C ASP A 90 -4.14 2.76 -15.87
N GLY A 91 -5.21 2.43 -15.14
CA GLY A 91 -6.56 2.23 -15.68
C GLY A 91 -6.83 0.84 -16.24
N TYR A 92 -5.87 -0.10 -16.15
CA TYR A 92 -6.15 -1.50 -16.47
C TYR A 92 -7.16 -2.10 -15.49
N THR A 93 -8.16 -2.83 -16.02
CA THR A 93 -9.16 -3.51 -15.20
C THR A 93 -9.26 -4.99 -15.52
N ALA A 94 -9.64 -5.77 -14.51
CA ALA A 94 -10.04 -7.15 -14.66
C ALA A 94 -11.20 -7.47 -13.73
N SER A 95 -12.06 -8.39 -14.16
CA SER A 95 -13.14 -8.90 -13.32
C SER A 95 -12.76 -10.25 -12.71
N ILE A 96 -13.18 -10.46 -11.47
CA ILE A 96 -13.12 -11.74 -10.76
C ILE A 96 -14.50 -12.09 -10.21
N THR A 97 -14.82 -13.37 -10.20
CA THR A 97 -16.04 -13.92 -9.61
C THR A 97 -15.99 -13.89 -8.09
N ARG A 98 -17.16 -14.03 -7.45
CA ARG A 98 -17.26 -14.24 -5.99
C ARG A 98 -16.41 -15.41 -5.50
N GLU A 99 -16.40 -16.52 -6.22
CA GLU A 99 -15.61 -17.71 -5.86
C GLU A 99 -14.11 -17.39 -5.84
N GLU A 100 -13.61 -16.76 -6.91
CA GLU A 100 -12.22 -16.30 -7.00
C GLU A 100 -11.89 -15.30 -5.88
N ALA A 101 -12.77 -14.34 -5.60
CA ALA A 101 -12.53 -13.31 -4.59
C ALA A 101 -12.49 -13.85 -3.16
N LEU A 102 -13.29 -14.88 -2.85
CA LEU A 102 -13.41 -15.46 -1.50
C LEU A 102 -12.49 -16.65 -1.26
N HIS A 103 -11.73 -17.09 -2.26
CA HIS A 103 -10.78 -18.18 -2.10
C HIS A 103 -9.66 -17.82 -1.12
N ASN A 104 -9.24 -18.77 -0.28
CA ASN A 104 -8.23 -18.54 0.76
C ASN A 104 -6.88 -18.09 0.19
N ASN A 105 -6.54 -18.56 -1.02
CA ASN A 105 -5.30 -18.22 -1.72
C ASN A 105 -5.50 -17.10 -2.75
N SER A 106 -6.50 -16.24 -2.55
CA SER A 106 -6.67 -14.98 -3.27
C SER A 106 -6.30 -13.83 -2.36
N ILE A 107 -5.18 -13.17 -2.65
CA ILE A 107 -4.54 -12.21 -1.76
C ILE A 107 -4.27 -10.88 -2.46
N LEU A 108 -4.24 -9.79 -1.68
CA LEU A 108 -3.56 -8.56 -2.06
C LEU A 108 -2.10 -8.66 -1.60
N CYS A 109 -1.23 -8.98 -2.56
CA CYS A 109 0.19 -9.25 -2.41
C CYS A 109 0.99 -7.95 -2.40
N TYR A 110 1.86 -7.79 -1.40
CA TYR A 110 2.81 -6.68 -1.29
C TYR A 110 4.28 -7.15 -1.32
N ALA A 111 4.54 -8.47 -1.25
CA ALA A 111 5.88 -9.03 -1.29
C ALA A 111 5.95 -10.31 -2.14
N LEU A 112 7.04 -10.43 -2.89
CA LEU A 112 7.39 -11.57 -3.75
C LEU A 112 8.75 -12.11 -3.28
N ASP A 113 8.82 -13.40 -2.98
CA ASP A 113 10.05 -14.07 -2.54
C ASP A 113 10.70 -13.43 -1.30
N GLY A 114 9.84 -12.96 -0.40
CA GLY A 114 10.25 -12.32 0.87
C GLY A 114 10.68 -10.87 0.73
N GLU A 115 10.69 -10.31 -0.49
CA GLU A 115 11.04 -8.91 -0.76
C GLU A 115 9.83 -8.12 -1.24
N ASP A 116 9.85 -6.81 -1.04
CA ASP A 116 8.80 -5.94 -1.53
C ASP A 116 8.69 -5.99 -3.07
N LEU A 117 7.46 -5.87 -3.57
CA LEU A 117 7.24 -5.75 -5.01
C LEU A 117 8.02 -4.53 -5.55
N SER A 118 8.96 -4.78 -6.45
CA SER A 118 9.87 -3.77 -7.00
C SER A 118 9.64 -3.45 -8.48
N SER A 119 8.88 -4.28 -9.19
CA SER A 119 8.59 -4.00 -10.61
C SER A 119 7.55 -2.89 -10.76
N GLU A 120 7.80 -1.91 -11.62
CA GLU A 120 6.88 -0.77 -11.83
C GLU A 120 5.44 -1.19 -12.16
N LYS A 121 5.29 -2.35 -12.83
CA LYS A 121 3.98 -2.90 -13.20
C LYS A 121 3.20 -3.47 -12.03
N ASN A 122 3.87 -4.11 -11.07
CA ASN A 122 3.18 -4.84 -9.99
C ASN A 122 3.25 -4.08 -8.67
N ALA A 123 4.30 -3.31 -8.46
CA ALA A 123 4.51 -2.55 -7.25
C ALA A 123 3.46 -1.44 -7.10
N PRO A 124 3.13 -1.07 -5.86
CA PRO A 124 3.56 -1.71 -4.62
C PRO A 124 2.55 -2.78 -4.15
N LEU A 125 1.46 -2.99 -4.89
CA LEU A 125 0.35 -3.87 -4.53
C LEU A 125 -0.20 -4.59 -5.76
N MET A 126 -0.41 -5.90 -5.65
CA MET A 126 -0.89 -6.75 -6.74
C MET A 126 -1.93 -7.76 -6.25
N PHE A 127 -3.01 -7.97 -6.99
CA PHE A 127 -3.88 -9.12 -6.76
C PHE A 127 -3.23 -10.40 -7.30
N VAL A 128 -3.24 -11.45 -6.49
CA VAL A 128 -2.73 -12.78 -6.84
C VAL A 128 -3.73 -13.83 -6.37
N SER A 129 -3.99 -14.84 -7.20
CA SER A 129 -4.94 -15.90 -6.87
C SER A 129 -4.55 -17.22 -7.50
N GLU A 130 -4.68 -18.31 -6.74
CA GLU A 130 -4.49 -19.68 -7.23
C GLU A 130 -5.52 -20.07 -8.30
N ILE A 131 -6.78 -19.67 -8.12
CA ILE A 131 -7.88 -20.15 -8.97
C ILE A 131 -8.27 -19.14 -10.05
N ALA A 132 -7.95 -17.86 -9.88
CA ALA A 132 -8.22 -16.85 -10.89
C ALA A 132 -7.19 -16.90 -12.02
N SER A 133 -7.63 -16.51 -13.22
CA SER A 133 -6.72 -16.40 -14.35
C SER A 133 -5.57 -15.40 -14.07
N THR A 134 -4.37 -15.68 -14.58
CA THR A 134 -3.22 -14.76 -14.43
C THR A 134 -3.41 -13.40 -15.10
N LYS A 135 -4.43 -13.26 -15.98
CA LYS A 135 -4.84 -11.96 -16.53
C LYS A 135 -5.54 -11.10 -15.49
N SER A 136 -6.23 -11.72 -14.54
CA SER A 136 -6.90 -11.03 -13.45
C SER A 136 -5.94 -10.61 -12.33
N TRP A 137 -4.66 -11.00 -12.40
CA TRP A 137 -3.63 -10.61 -11.44
C TRP A 137 -3.19 -9.15 -11.69
N VAL A 138 -4.04 -8.22 -11.28
CA VAL A 138 -3.86 -6.77 -11.47
C VAL A 138 -2.75 -6.25 -10.55
N GLY A 139 -1.65 -5.80 -11.14
CA GLY A 139 -0.57 -5.09 -10.46
C GLY A 139 -0.85 -3.59 -10.31
N ASN A 140 -0.08 -2.89 -9.47
CA ASN A 140 -0.30 -1.47 -9.19
C ASN A 140 -1.76 -1.17 -8.77
N LEU A 141 -2.35 -2.08 -7.98
CA LEU A 141 -3.77 -2.07 -7.66
C LEU A 141 -4.13 -0.82 -6.86
N LYS A 142 -5.20 -0.14 -7.29
CA LYS A 142 -5.74 1.08 -6.68
C LYS A 142 -7.15 0.92 -6.14
N LYS A 143 -7.95 0.05 -6.75
CA LYS A 143 -9.36 -0.07 -6.39
C LYS A 143 -9.87 -1.48 -6.62
N VAL A 144 -10.68 -1.94 -5.67
CA VAL A 144 -11.54 -3.10 -5.77
C VAL A 144 -12.97 -2.62 -5.56
N SER A 145 -13.85 -2.84 -6.53
CA SER A 145 -15.26 -2.46 -6.43
C SER A 145 -16.17 -3.62 -6.83
N LEU A 146 -17.46 -3.49 -6.54
CA LEU A 146 -18.47 -4.40 -7.08
C LEU A 146 -18.39 -4.41 -8.61
N GLY A 147 -18.54 -5.59 -9.20
CA GLY A 147 -18.63 -5.73 -10.65
C GLY A 147 -19.95 -5.20 -11.20
N GLU A 148 -19.95 -4.92 -12.50
CA GLU A 148 -21.14 -4.54 -13.28
C GLU A 148 -21.96 -5.76 -13.72
#